data_AF-A0A1H6YTK7-F1
#
_entry.id   AF-A0A1H6YTK7-F1
#
_cell.length_a   1.000
_cell.length_b   1.000
_cell.length_c   1.000
_cell.angle_alpha   90.00
_cell.angle_beta   90.00
_cell.angle_gamma   90.00
#
_symmetry.space_group_name_H-M   'P 1'
#
loop_
_entity.id
_entity.type
_entity.pdbx_description
1 polymer ?
#
loop_
_entity_poly.entity_id
_entity_poly.type
_entity_poly.pdbx_seq_one_letter_code
_entity_poly.pdbx_strand_id
1 'polypeptide(L)'
;MNSLSITELHTLRLAIFDNAENLHKEAKLLHEHKMFSRAYLLAHFCFEELGKIPIIVGAIGKLTTGESVDWRKLKKRFYSHTEKISSQNQHYYTFGLDLDLLEDTDLKWLNTAQQKVDKSFNLKNLATYVDVSGKSFLLPGEQISESASKELLDLAFECLRAHWHSENLTNPVLKKLTNKSINRTS
;
A
#
# COMPACT_ATOMS: atom_id res chain seq x y z
N MET A 1 11.62 -13.85 -7.98
CA MET A 1 11.69 -12.62 -8.77
C MET A 1 13.16 -12.40 -9.02
N ASN A 2 13.62 -12.82 -10.19
CA ASN A 2 15.03 -12.84 -10.54
C ASN A 2 15.11 -12.16 -11.91
N SER A 3 16.05 -11.22 -12.08
CA SER A 3 16.41 -10.62 -13.37
C SER A 3 15.26 -10.04 -14.20
N LEU A 4 14.34 -9.29 -13.59
CA LEU A 4 13.33 -8.55 -14.35
C LEU A 4 13.96 -7.32 -15.02
N SER A 5 13.62 -7.09 -16.28
CA SER A 5 13.94 -5.86 -17.01
C SER A 5 13.15 -4.67 -16.47
N ILE A 6 13.61 -3.44 -16.78
CA ILE A 6 12.91 -2.19 -16.43
C ILE A 6 11.45 -2.21 -16.93
N THR A 7 11.22 -2.72 -18.15
CA THR A 7 9.87 -2.82 -18.73
C THR A 7 8.96 -3.79 -17.97
N GLU A 8 9.49 -4.95 -17.57
CA GLU A 8 8.74 -5.92 -16.75
C GLU A 8 8.44 -5.36 -15.35
N LEU A 9 9.37 -4.60 -14.76
CA LEU A 9 9.15 -3.93 -13.48
C LEU A 9 8.06 -2.85 -13.58
N HIS A 10 8.00 -2.08 -14.67
CA HIS A 10 6.90 -1.14 -14.90
C HIS A 10 5.55 -1.85 -15.11
N THR A 11 5.55 -2.99 -15.81
CA THR A 11 4.33 -3.80 -15.99
C THR A 11 3.83 -4.33 -14.65
N LEU A 12 4.76 -4.85 -13.82
CA LEU A 12 4.45 -5.30 -12.47
C LEU A 12 3.90 -4.15 -11.59
N ARG A 13 4.49 -2.95 -11.70
CA ARG A 13 4.04 -1.75 -10.97
C ARG A 13 2.57 -1.41 -11.28
N LEU A 14 2.17 -1.44 -12.56
CA LEU A 14 0.79 -1.21 -12.97
C LEU A 14 -0.15 -2.29 -12.43
N ALA A 15 0.21 -3.57 -12.59
CA ALA A 15 -0.62 -4.67 -12.10
C ALA A 15 -0.83 -4.64 -10.57
N ILE A 16 0.18 -4.23 -9.81
CA ILE A 16 0.06 -4.02 -8.36
C ILE A 16 -0.92 -2.89 -8.06
N PHE A 17 -0.81 -1.78 -8.79
CA PHE A 17 -1.66 -0.62 -8.57
C PHE A 17 -3.13 -0.92 -8.87
N ASP A 18 -3.42 -1.56 -10.02
CA ASP A 18 -4.77 -2.00 -10.38
C ASP A 18 -5.36 -2.95 -9.32
N ASN A 19 -4.55 -3.85 -8.77
CA ASN A 19 -4.98 -4.76 -7.71
C ASN A 19 -5.30 -4.01 -6.41
N ALA A 20 -4.49 -3.01 -6.04
CA ALA A 20 -4.75 -2.17 -4.87
C ALA A 20 -6.05 -1.36 -4.99
N GLU A 21 -6.33 -0.79 -6.16
CA GLU A 21 -7.59 -0.10 -6.45
C GLU A 21 -8.81 -1.03 -6.27
N ASN A 22 -8.72 -2.25 -6.80
CA ASN A 22 -9.78 -3.25 -6.68
C ASN A 22 -10.00 -3.67 -5.22
N LEU A 23 -8.93 -3.93 -4.46
CA LEU A 23 -9.01 -4.25 -3.03
C LEU A 23 -9.71 -3.15 -2.24
N HIS A 24 -9.37 -1.88 -2.48
CA HIS A 24 -10.03 -0.76 -1.83
C HIS A 24 -11.51 -0.63 -2.23
N LYS A 25 -11.82 -0.81 -3.52
CA LYS A 25 -13.20 -0.79 -4.02
C LYS A 25 -14.05 -1.87 -3.35
N GLU A 26 -13.54 -3.09 -3.25
CA GLU A 26 -14.22 -4.20 -2.58
C GLU A 26 -14.34 -3.97 -1.06
N ALA A 27 -13.30 -3.43 -0.43
CA ALA A 27 -13.32 -3.05 0.98
C ALA A 27 -14.46 -2.05 1.28
N LYS A 28 -14.63 -1.05 0.41
CA LYS A 28 -15.71 -0.07 0.51
C LYS A 28 -17.09 -0.73 0.42
N LEU A 29 -17.30 -1.61 -0.56
CA LEU A 29 -18.57 -2.33 -0.72
C LEU A 29 -18.92 -3.17 0.52
N LEU A 30 -17.93 -3.85 1.09
CA LEU A 30 -18.09 -4.64 2.31
C LEU A 30 -18.44 -3.75 3.51
N HIS A 31 -17.80 -2.59 3.63
CA HIS A 31 -18.07 -1.63 4.70
C HIS A 31 -19.51 -1.12 4.64
N GLU A 32 -19.98 -0.71 3.45
CA GLU A 32 -21.35 -0.25 3.21
C GLU A 32 -22.41 -1.30 3.57
N HIS A 33 -22.05 -2.59 3.50
CA HIS A 33 -22.90 -3.72 3.89
C HIS A 33 -22.61 -4.24 5.31
N LYS A 34 -21.94 -3.46 6.16
CA LYS A 34 -21.63 -3.77 7.57
C LYS A 34 -20.75 -5.00 7.77
N MET A 35 -20.01 -5.43 6.74
CA MET A 35 -19.04 -6.53 6.82
C MET A 35 -17.67 -6.01 7.27
N PHE A 36 -17.63 -5.34 8.43
CA PHE A 36 -16.51 -4.51 8.88
C PHE A 36 -15.17 -5.24 8.97
N SER A 37 -15.14 -6.48 9.46
CA SER A 37 -13.90 -7.26 9.56
C SER A 37 -13.31 -7.58 8.20
N ARG A 38 -14.16 -7.88 7.20
CA ARG A 38 -13.71 -8.15 5.84
C ARG A 38 -13.33 -6.88 5.10
N ALA A 39 -14.07 -5.78 5.32
CA ALA A 39 -13.69 -4.47 4.83
C ALA A 39 -12.31 -4.04 5.36
N TYR A 40 -12.07 -4.17 6.66
CA TYR A 40 -10.77 -3.90 7.29
C TYR A 40 -9.66 -4.78 6.70
N LEU A 41 -9.92 -6.07 6.52
CA LEU A 41 -8.94 -6.99 5.93
C LEU A 41 -8.53 -6.56 4.51
N LEU A 42 -9.50 -6.26 3.64
CA LEU A 42 -9.21 -5.83 2.28
C LEU A 42 -8.53 -4.46 2.24
N ALA A 43 -8.91 -3.52 3.10
CA ALA A 43 -8.19 -2.26 3.27
C ALA A 43 -6.73 -2.52 3.69
N HIS A 44 -6.48 -3.43 4.64
CA HIS A 44 -5.12 -3.81 5.03
C HIS A 44 -4.33 -4.44 3.87
N PHE A 45 -4.95 -5.28 3.04
CA PHE A 45 -4.31 -5.82 1.84
C PHE A 45 -4.00 -4.75 0.80
N CYS A 46 -4.83 -3.72 0.67
CA CYS A 46 -4.52 -2.55 -0.17
C CYS A 46 -3.17 -1.92 0.23
N PHE A 47 -2.92 -1.68 1.53
CA PHE A 47 -1.61 -1.19 1.98
C PHE A 47 -0.47 -2.15 1.63
N GLU A 48 -0.67 -3.46 1.82
CA GLU A 48 0.34 -4.45 1.48
C GLU A 48 0.67 -4.46 -0.01
N GLU A 49 -0.31 -4.32 -0.88
CA GLU A 49 -0.09 -4.23 -2.33
C GLU A 49 0.63 -2.94 -2.70
N LEU A 50 0.13 -1.78 -2.24
CA LEU A 50 0.74 -0.49 -2.50
C LEU A 50 2.20 -0.42 -2.02
N GLY A 51 2.49 -1.03 -0.87
CA GLY A 51 3.85 -1.12 -0.31
C GLY A 51 4.87 -1.86 -1.19
N LYS A 52 4.43 -2.63 -2.19
CA LYS A 52 5.33 -3.24 -3.18
C LYS A 52 5.84 -2.23 -4.19
N ILE A 53 5.07 -1.18 -4.51
CA ILE A 53 5.41 -0.21 -5.56
C ILE A 53 6.75 0.50 -5.24
N PRO A 54 6.99 1.07 -4.04
CA PRO A 54 8.26 1.75 -3.76
C PRO A 54 9.46 0.78 -3.77
N ILE A 55 9.24 -0.49 -3.39
CA ILE A 55 10.27 -1.54 -3.49
C ILE A 55 10.68 -1.76 -4.95
N ILE A 56 9.70 -1.82 -5.87
CA ILE A 56 9.93 -1.95 -7.32
C ILE A 56 10.56 -0.68 -7.91
N VAL A 57 10.07 0.50 -7.53
CA VAL A 57 10.62 1.80 -7.99
C VAL A 57 12.09 1.94 -7.60
N GLY A 58 12.47 1.54 -6.38
CA GLY A 58 13.88 1.53 -5.98
C GLY A 58 14.76 0.63 -6.84
N ALA A 59 14.22 -0.50 -7.32
CA ALA A 59 14.94 -1.40 -8.23
C ALA A 59 15.07 -0.80 -9.64
N ILE A 60 14.01 -0.18 -10.15
CA ILE A 60 14.01 0.54 -11.42
C ILE A 60 15.07 1.66 -11.38
N GLY A 61 15.12 2.43 -10.29
CA GLY A 61 16.11 3.50 -10.09
C GLY A 61 17.54 2.97 -10.23
N LYS A 62 17.88 1.90 -9.51
CA LYS A 62 19.20 1.26 -9.61
C LYS A 62 19.55 0.79 -11.02
N LEU A 63 18.64 0.08 -11.68
CA LEU A 63 18.89 -0.39 -13.04
C LEU A 63 19.07 0.79 -14.02
N THR A 64 18.36 1.89 -13.80
CA THR A 64 18.44 3.10 -14.63
C THR A 64 19.77 3.83 -14.43
N THR A 65 20.33 3.82 -13.21
CA THR A 65 21.64 4.42 -12.89
C THR A 65 22.82 3.49 -13.20
N GLY A 66 22.58 2.30 -13.75
CA GLY A 66 23.61 1.30 -14.03
C GLY A 66 24.10 0.53 -12.79
N GLU A 67 23.43 0.68 -11.65
CA GLU A 67 23.71 -0.07 -10.44
C GLU A 67 23.13 -1.49 -10.49
N SER A 68 23.77 -2.40 -9.76
CA SER A 68 23.28 -3.76 -9.60
C SER A 68 22.11 -3.84 -8.61
N VAL A 69 21.13 -4.69 -8.92
CA VAL A 69 20.01 -5.02 -8.02
C VAL A 69 20.30 -6.33 -7.31
N ASP A 70 20.29 -6.31 -5.97
CA ASP A 70 20.24 -7.52 -5.16
C ASP A 70 18.80 -8.10 -5.21
N TRP A 71 18.59 -8.98 -6.18
CA TRP A 71 17.31 -9.65 -6.38
C TRP A 71 16.87 -10.52 -5.20
N ARG A 72 17.81 -11.05 -4.42
CA ARG A 72 17.49 -11.86 -3.23
C ARG A 72 16.90 -10.97 -2.14
N LYS A 73 17.57 -9.85 -1.85
CA LYS A 73 17.07 -8.86 -0.87
C LYS A 73 15.76 -8.25 -1.32
N LEU A 74 15.66 -7.89 -2.60
CA LEU A 74 14.43 -7.34 -3.18
C LEU A 74 13.28 -8.35 -3.05
N LYS A 75 13.47 -9.60 -3.45
CA LYS A 75 12.46 -10.67 -3.29
C LYS A 75 12.05 -10.79 -1.82
N LYS A 76 13.01 -10.82 -0.88
CA LYS A 76 12.70 -10.89 0.56
C LYS A 76 11.79 -9.74 1.00
N ARG A 77 12.09 -8.50 0.61
CA ARG A 77 11.28 -7.32 0.95
C ARG A 77 9.90 -7.36 0.29
N PHE A 78 9.84 -7.75 -0.98
CA PHE A 78 8.60 -7.83 -1.75
C PHE A 78 7.57 -8.81 -1.16
N TYR A 79 8.01 -9.88 -0.50
CA TYR A 79 7.12 -10.85 0.15
C TYR A 79 6.95 -10.62 1.66
N SER A 80 7.75 -9.76 2.27
CA SER A 80 7.66 -9.48 3.71
C SER A 80 6.48 -8.55 3.99
N HIS A 81 5.53 -8.99 4.82
CA HIS A 81 4.38 -8.18 5.20
C HIS A 81 4.80 -6.87 5.89
N THR A 82 5.75 -6.94 6.83
CA THR A 82 6.25 -5.77 7.59
C THR A 82 6.93 -4.75 6.67
N GLU A 83 7.78 -5.22 5.75
CA GLU A 83 8.48 -4.35 4.80
C GLU A 83 7.53 -3.63 3.85
N LYS A 84 6.45 -4.31 3.41
CA LYS A 84 5.42 -3.70 2.55
C LYS A 84 4.71 -2.56 3.28
N ILE A 85 4.20 -2.79 4.50
CA ILE A 85 3.51 -1.75 5.27
C ILE A 85 4.48 -0.60 5.61
N SER A 86 5.70 -0.91 6.03
CA SER A 86 6.71 0.10 6.32
C SER A 86 7.03 0.96 5.09
N SER A 87 7.21 0.31 3.93
CA SER A 87 7.45 0.98 2.65
C SER A 87 6.25 1.82 2.21
N GLN A 88 5.02 1.37 2.49
CA GLN A 88 3.81 2.13 2.21
C GLN A 88 3.72 3.39 3.06
N ASN A 89 4.01 3.29 4.37
CA ASN A 89 3.99 4.44 5.27
C ASN A 89 5.01 5.51 4.84
N GLN A 90 6.22 5.08 4.44
CA GLN A 90 7.23 6.00 3.90
C GLN A 90 6.77 6.70 2.63
N HIS A 91 6.12 5.97 1.73
CA HIS A 91 5.60 6.53 0.49
C HIS A 91 4.49 7.55 0.77
N TYR A 92 3.53 7.22 1.65
CA TYR A 92 2.45 8.13 2.03
C TYR A 92 2.98 9.38 2.73
N TYR A 93 3.98 9.25 3.60
CA TYR A 93 4.67 10.41 4.16
C TYR A 93 5.28 11.30 3.07
N THR A 94 5.88 10.71 2.05
CA THR A 94 6.58 11.46 0.98
C THR A 94 5.62 12.18 0.02
N PHE A 95 4.48 11.56 -0.30
CA PHE A 95 3.60 12.01 -1.39
C PHE A 95 2.16 12.31 -0.99
N GLY A 96 1.78 12.05 0.27
CA GLY A 96 0.41 12.16 0.76
C GLY A 96 0.23 13.04 1.99
N LEU A 97 1.32 13.43 2.67
CA LEU A 97 1.28 14.38 3.77
C LEU A 97 1.86 15.73 3.36
N ASP A 98 1.30 16.80 3.92
CA ASP A 98 1.89 18.13 3.84
C ASP A 98 3.07 18.22 4.81
N LEU A 99 4.16 18.82 4.34
CA LEU A 99 5.35 19.06 5.16
C LEU A 99 5.07 20.12 6.23
N ASP A 100 5.29 19.77 7.49
CA ASP A 100 5.15 20.67 8.62
C ASP A 100 6.52 20.95 9.24
N LEU A 101 7.17 22.00 8.75
CA LEU A 101 8.53 22.38 9.17
C LEU A 101 8.59 23.04 10.56
N LEU A 102 7.44 23.29 11.20
CA LEU A 102 7.40 23.95 12.51
C LEU A 102 7.23 22.92 13.63
N GLU A 103 6.28 22.01 13.47
CA GLU A 103 5.88 21.08 14.53
C GLU A 103 6.23 19.62 14.21
N ASP A 104 6.82 19.34 13.04
CA ASP A 104 7.21 17.99 12.60
C ASP A 104 6.07 16.97 12.71
N THR A 105 4.83 17.40 12.46
CA THR A 105 3.63 16.55 12.66
C THR A 105 3.59 15.37 11.69
N ASP A 106 4.10 15.55 10.49
CA ASP A 106 4.34 14.54 9.45
C ASP A 106 5.37 13.49 9.89
N LEU A 107 6.49 13.92 10.49
CA LEU A 107 7.51 13.01 11.04
C LEU A 107 6.98 12.23 12.26
N LYS A 108 6.23 12.91 13.14
CA LYS A 108 5.55 12.26 14.29
C LYS A 108 4.53 11.24 13.82
N TRP A 109 3.77 11.55 12.76
CA TRP A 109 2.87 10.59 12.11
C TRP A 109 3.64 9.37 11.61
N LEU A 110 4.72 9.58 10.85
CA LEU A 110 5.52 8.50 10.27
C LEU A 110 6.09 7.59 11.36
N ASN A 111 6.68 8.16 12.41
CA ASN A 111 7.22 7.39 13.53
C ASN A 111 6.12 6.54 14.20
N THR A 112 4.96 7.16 14.45
CA THR A 112 3.79 6.45 15.03
C THR A 112 3.30 5.33 14.12
N ALA A 113 3.22 5.57 12.81
CA ALA A 113 2.79 4.57 11.83
C ALA A 113 3.76 3.39 11.78
N GLN A 114 5.08 3.63 11.84
CA GLN A 114 6.10 2.58 11.84
C GLN A 114 6.06 1.73 13.12
N GLN A 115 5.86 2.34 14.29
CA GLN A 115 5.72 1.60 15.55
C GLN A 115 4.49 0.70 15.60
N LYS A 116 3.47 0.98 14.77
CA LYS A 116 2.22 0.21 14.70
C LYS A 116 2.25 -0.93 13.69
N VAL A 117 3.29 -1.06 12.85
CA VAL A 117 3.38 -2.08 11.79
C VAL A 117 3.16 -3.49 12.34
N ASP A 118 3.87 -3.89 13.39
CA ASP A 118 3.73 -5.24 13.94
C ASP A 118 2.34 -5.48 14.54
N LYS A 119 1.79 -4.46 15.20
CA LYS A 119 0.45 -4.53 15.81
C LYS A 119 -0.66 -4.62 14.75
N SER A 120 -0.47 -4.04 13.56
CA SER A 120 -1.49 -4.10 12.51
C SER A 120 -1.71 -5.54 12.02
N PHE A 121 -0.70 -6.41 12.09
CA PHE A 121 -0.86 -7.83 11.76
C PHE A 121 -1.74 -8.60 12.72
N ASN A 122 -1.71 -8.25 14.01
CA ASN A 122 -2.60 -8.87 14.99
C ASN A 122 -4.07 -8.57 14.67
N LEU A 123 -4.38 -7.29 14.38
CA LEU A 123 -5.73 -6.90 13.97
C LEU A 123 -6.12 -7.52 12.63
N LYS A 124 -5.20 -7.60 11.65
CA LYS A 124 -5.43 -8.32 10.39
C LYS A 124 -5.81 -9.79 10.62
N ASN A 125 -5.08 -10.48 11.50
CA ASN A 125 -5.33 -11.88 11.81
C ASN A 125 -6.68 -12.07 12.51
N LEU A 126 -6.98 -11.24 13.51
CA LEU A 126 -8.28 -11.23 14.20
C LEU A 126 -9.43 -10.89 13.25
N ALA A 127 -9.21 -10.00 12.27
CA ALA A 127 -10.19 -9.69 11.24
C ALA A 127 -10.41 -10.85 10.24
N THR A 128 -9.58 -11.89 10.27
CA THR A 128 -9.59 -13.02 9.33
C THR A 128 -10.07 -14.31 9.99
N TYR A 129 -9.37 -14.72 11.04
CA TYR A 129 -9.46 -16.05 11.67
C TYR A 129 -10.15 -15.98 13.02
N VAL A 130 -10.86 -17.05 13.37
CA VAL A 130 -11.26 -17.27 14.76
C VAL A 130 -10.02 -17.57 15.58
N ASP A 131 -9.90 -16.96 16.75
CA ASP A 131 -8.76 -17.12 17.66
C ASP A 131 -9.24 -17.54 19.06
N VAL A 132 -8.32 -17.97 19.92
CA VAL A 132 -8.60 -18.40 21.29
C VAL A 132 -7.78 -17.57 22.27
N SER A 133 -8.46 -16.97 23.25
CA SER A 133 -7.82 -16.25 24.36
C SER A 133 -8.28 -16.82 25.69
N GLY A 134 -7.45 -17.68 26.27
CA GLY A 134 -7.80 -18.43 27.49
C GLY A 134 -8.97 -19.37 27.25
N LYS A 135 -10.14 -19.07 27.83
CA LYS A 135 -11.38 -19.84 27.65
C LYS A 135 -12.39 -19.19 26.71
N SER A 136 -12.03 -18.05 26.11
CA SER A 136 -12.89 -17.30 25.20
C SER A 136 -12.49 -17.51 23.75
N PHE A 137 -13.48 -17.50 22.86
CA PHE A 137 -13.30 -17.52 21.41
C PHE A 137 -13.43 -16.11 20.87
N LEU A 138 -12.48 -15.69 20.04
CA LEU A 138 -12.48 -14.39 19.38
C LEU A 138 -12.99 -14.58 17.95
N LEU A 139 -14.19 -14.07 17.67
CA LEU A 139 -14.80 -14.15 16.34
C LEU A 139 -14.44 -12.91 15.52
N PRO A 140 -14.03 -13.05 14.24
CA PRO A 140 -13.63 -11.91 13.44
C PRO A 140 -14.63 -10.77 13.37
N GLY A 141 -15.92 -11.10 13.25
CA GLY A 141 -17.04 -10.15 13.18
C GLY A 141 -17.15 -9.24 14.40
N GLU A 142 -16.56 -9.62 15.53
CA GLU A 142 -16.64 -8.92 16.81
C GLU A 142 -15.35 -8.17 17.16
N GLN A 143 -14.25 -8.43 16.44
CA GLN A 143 -12.94 -7.83 16.74
C GLN A 143 -12.71 -6.48 16.06
N ILE A 144 -13.51 -6.15 15.04
CA ILE A 144 -13.37 -4.93 14.25
C ILE A 144 -14.64 -4.10 14.37
N SER A 145 -14.51 -2.88 14.92
CA SER A 145 -15.61 -1.92 14.94
C SER A 145 -15.84 -1.28 13.57
N GLU A 146 -17.03 -0.72 13.38
CA GLU A 146 -17.35 0.14 12.23
C GLU A 146 -16.33 1.28 12.09
N SER A 147 -16.01 1.96 13.19
CA SER A 147 -15.04 3.06 13.21
C SER A 147 -13.64 2.63 12.77
N ALA A 148 -13.13 1.50 13.30
CA ALA A 148 -11.82 0.98 12.92
C ALA A 148 -11.78 0.56 11.44
N SER A 149 -12.87 -0.02 10.94
CA SER A 149 -13.00 -0.33 9.52
C SER A 149 -13.01 0.94 8.66
N LYS A 150 -13.75 1.97 9.07
CA LYS A 150 -13.82 3.25 8.35
C LYS A 150 -12.48 3.98 8.33
N GLU A 151 -11.82 4.10 9.47
CA GLU A 151 -10.52 4.74 9.61
C GLU A 151 -9.46 4.11 8.69
N LEU A 152 -9.38 2.77 8.68
CA LEU A 152 -8.42 2.09 7.82
C LEU A 152 -8.78 2.19 6.34
N LEU A 153 -10.08 2.13 6.00
CA LEU A 153 -10.55 2.30 4.64
C LEU A 153 -10.22 3.70 4.09
N ASP A 154 -10.48 4.75 4.88
CA ASP A 154 -10.17 6.12 4.50
C ASP A 154 -8.67 6.31 4.31
N LEU A 155 -7.85 5.81 5.24
CA LEU A 155 -6.41 5.88 5.10
C LEU A 155 -5.90 5.09 3.88
N ALA A 156 -6.51 3.97 3.52
CA ALA A 156 -6.18 3.23 2.31
C ALA A 156 -6.49 4.05 1.04
N PHE A 157 -7.60 4.80 1.05
CA PHE A 157 -7.93 5.72 -0.03
C PHE A 157 -6.90 6.85 -0.15
N GLU A 158 -6.51 7.46 0.98
CA GLU A 158 -5.47 8.50 1.00
C GLU A 158 -4.14 7.98 0.45
N CYS A 159 -3.77 6.75 0.82
CA CYS A 159 -2.61 6.06 0.28
C CYS A 159 -2.71 5.86 -1.24
N LEU A 160 -3.87 5.46 -1.76
CA LEU A 160 -4.11 5.39 -3.21
C LEU A 160 -3.91 6.76 -3.88
N ARG A 161 -4.41 7.85 -3.27
CA ARG A 161 -4.19 9.23 -3.77
C ARG A 161 -2.73 9.62 -3.84
N ALA A 162 -1.97 9.33 -2.80
CA ALA A 162 -0.52 9.55 -2.80
C ALA A 162 0.17 8.76 -3.94
N HIS A 163 -0.24 7.49 -4.15
CA HIS A 163 0.29 6.70 -5.25
C HIS A 163 -0.11 7.25 -6.61
N TRP A 164 -1.39 7.55 -6.89
CA TRP A 164 -1.83 8.21 -8.13
C TRP A 164 -1.00 9.47 -8.42
N HIS A 165 -0.80 10.32 -7.41
CA HIS A 165 0.02 11.51 -7.53
C HIS A 165 1.47 11.16 -7.95
N SER A 166 2.12 10.26 -7.21
CA SER A 166 3.49 9.85 -7.50
C SER A 166 3.65 9.12 -8.85
N GLU A 167 2.67 8.30 -9.25
CA GLU A 167 2.63 7.57 -10.52
C GLU A 167 2.57 8.56 -11.69
N ASN A 168 1.71 9.57 -11.61
CA ASN A 168 1.61 10.61 -12.64
C ASN A 168 2.92 11.41 -12.78
N LEU A 169 3.63 11.64 -11.67
CA LEU A 169 4.90 12.36 -11.68
C LEU A 169 6.08 11.51 -12.18
N THR A 170 6.11 10.21 -11.85
CA THR A 170 7.32 9.39 -11.96
C THR A 170 7.23 8.23 -12.93
N ASN A 171 6.04 7.81 -13.36
CA ASN A 171 5.87 6.64 -14.22
C ASN A 171 5.96 7.03 -15.71
N PRO A 172 7.04 6.66 -16.42
CA PRO A 172 7.21 7.01 -17.83
C PRO A 172 6.18 6.35 -18.74
N VAL A 173 5.59 5.22 -18.33
CA VAL A 173 4.53 4.55 -19.12
C VAL A 173 3.27 5.41 -19.14
N LEU A 174 2.87 5.95 -17.99
CA LEU A 174 1.70 6.83 -17.89
C LEU A 174 1.93 8.15 -18.63
N LYS A 175 3.09 8.78 -18.48
CA LYS A 175 3.44 10.00 -19.25
C LYS A 175 3.31 9.81 -20.76
N LYS A 176 3.74 8.66 -21.28
CA LYS A 176 3.60 8.34 -22.72
C LYS A 176 2.14 8.19 -23.15
N LEU A 177 1.27 7.62 -22.30
CA LEU A 177 -0.15 7.47 -22.59
C LEU A 177 -0.86 8.84 -22.61
N THR A 178 -0.58 9.70 -21.63
CA THR A 178 -1.15 11.06 -21.55
C THR A 178 -0.73 11.92 -22.74
N ASN A 179 0.53 11.84 -23.18
CA ASN A 179 0.99 12.58 -24.36
C ASN A 179 0.35 12.06 -25.66
N LYS A 180 0.03 10.76 -25.73
CA LYS A 180 -0.59 10.15 -26.91
C LYS A 180 -2.09 10.47 -27.03
N SER A 181 -2.79 10.70 -25.93
CA SER A 181 -4.19 11.15 -25.96
C SER A 181 -4.30 12.62 -26.39
N ILE A 182 -3.42 13.50 -25.90
CA ILE A 182 -3.38 14.92 -26.28
C ILE A 182 -3.13 15.09 -27.79
N ASN A 183 -2.17 14.34 -28.35
CA ASN A 183 -1.85 14.38 -29.77
C ASN A 183 -2.90 13.75 -30.70
N ARG A 184 -3.93 13.09 -30.16
CA ARG A 184 -5.07 12.56 -30.93
C ARG A 184 -6.28 13.49 -30.93
N THR A 185 -6.29 14.49 -30.07
CA THR A 185 -7.37 15.49 -29.92
C THR A 185 -7.05 16.85 -30.53
N SER A 186 -5.84 17.00 -31.07
CA SER A 186 -5.32 18.14 -31.83
C SER A 186 -5.18 17.78 -33.31
#